data_AF-A0AAN7DXA4-F1
#
_entry.id   AF-A0AAN7DXA4-F1
#
_cell.length_a   1.000
_cell.length_b   1.000
_cell.length_c   1.000
_cell.angle_alpha   90.00
_cell.angle_beta   90.00
_cell.angle_gamma   90.00
#
_symmetry.space_group_name_H-M   'P 1'
#
loop_
_entity.id
_entity.type
_entity.pdbx_description
1 polymer ?
#
loop_
_entity_poly.entity_id
_entity_poly.type
_entity_poly.pdbx_seq_one_letter_code
_entity_poly.pdbx_strand_id
1 'polypeptide(L)'
;MASPISCLSILVIPLLVTSLFYQVSNADQALLERICRNSTDHDFCMASLLSDERSISSSLVALEIISIELNVDVVEVAVNRIPDVNKTLTDPVDKTRLKNCENDIGDAHENMFRAGDGANLFNYDKVQTTLTAALLKIGECANQYESSPKRQSPLSDLTFKMGRLIDISFVIVNYILGV
;
A
#
# COMPACT_ATOMS: atom_id res chain seq x y z
N MET A 1 15.48 54.23 -16.71
CA MET A 1 14.23 53.85 -17.39
C MET A 1 14.34 52.38 -17.74
N ALA A 2 13.81 51.49 -16.90
CA ALA A 2 13.84 50.04 -17.14
C ALA A 2 12.71 49.69 -18.11
N SER A 3 13.03 49.05 -19.24
CA SER A 3 12.06 48.65 -20.24
C SER A 3 11.05 47.65 -19.66
N PRO A 4 9.73 47.85 -19.83
CA PRO A 4 8.68 46.98 -19.30
C PRO A 4 8.67 45.58 -19.93
N ILE A 5 9.38 45.40 -21.05
CA ILE A 5 9.50 44.15 -21.80
C ILE A 5 10.37 43.13 -21.04
N SER A 6 11.32 43.60 -20.21
CA SER A 6 12.24 42.71 -19.48
C SER A 6 11.60 41.96 -18.32
N CYS A 7 10.51 42.48 -17.74
CA CYS A 7 9.85 41.87 -16.58
C CYS A 7 8.80 40.82 -16.95
N LEU A 8 8.17 40.94 -18.13
CA LEU A 8 7.19 39.98 -18.62
C LEU A 8 7.83 38.62 -18.94
N SER A 9 9.01 38.60 -19.55
CA SER A 9 9.72 37.36 -19.87
C SER A 9 10.17 36.58 -18.62
N ILE A 10 10.46 37.26 -17.51
CA ILE A 10 10.94 36.63 -16.27
C ILE A 10 9.79 35.94 -15.51
N LEU A 11 8.54 36.42 -15.65
CA LEU A 11 7.37 35.83 -14.98
C LEU A 11 6.65 34.76 -15.82
N VAL A 12 6.70 34.88 -17.15
CA VAL A 12 5.98 33.96 -18.05
C VAL A 12 6.69 32.60 -18.18
N ILE A 13 8.04 32.58 -18.12
CA ILE A 13 8.81 31.33 -18.24
C ILE A 13 8.60 30.39 -17.03
N PRO A 14 8.66 30.84 -15.77
CA PRO A 14 8.37 29.98 -14.61
C PRO A 14 6.93 29.45 -14.61
N LEU A 15 5.95 30.28 -15.01
CA LEU A 15 4.53 29.90 -15.06
C LEU A 15 4.25 28.80 -16.10
N LEU A 16 4.87 28.91 -17.28
CA LEU A 16 4.81 27.87 -18.32
C LEU A 16 5.43 26.55 -17.84
N VAL A 17 6.58 26.62 -17.17
CA VAL A 17 7.25 25.45 -16.61
C VAL A 17 6.39 24.80 -15.52
N THR A 18 5.74 25.57 -14.62
CA THR A 18 4.82 25.00 -13.62
C THR A 18 3.55 24.39 -14.23
N SER A 19 3.06 24.91 -15.36
CA SER A 19 1.87 24.36 -16.04
C SER A 19 2.11 23.03 -16.74
N LEU A 20 3.36 22.77 -17.16
CA LEU A 20 3.77 21.49 -17.77
C LEU A 20 3.88 20.35 -16.75
N PHE A 21 4.10 20.67 -15.47
CA PHE A 21 4.23 19.66 -14.41
C PHE A 21 2.92 19.34 -13.67
N TYR A 22 1.84 20.09 -13.93
CA TYR A 22 0.54 19.94 -13.25
C TYR A 22 -0.61 19.50 -14.17
N GLN A 23 -0.31 18.89 -15.31
CA GLN A 23 -1.34 18.21 -16.11
C GLN A 23 -1.54 16.78 -15.61
N VAL A 24 -2.20 16.64 -14.47
CA VAL A 24 -2.94 15.40 -14.16
C VAL A 24 -4.01 15.27 -15.24
N SER A 25 -3.90 14.27 -16.11
CA SER A 25 -4.93 14.03 -17.10
C SER A 25 -6.19 13.53 -16.40
N ASN A 26 -7.36 14.00 -16.82
CA ASN A 26 -8.64 13.40 -16.41
C ASN A 26 -8.68 11.89 -16.67
N ALA A 27 -7.91 11.40 -17.66
CA ALA A 27 -7.80 9.99 -17.99
C ALA A 27 -7.14 9.17 -16.86
N ASP A 28 -6.17 9.75 -16.16
CA ASP A 28 -5.39 9.05 -15.13
C ASP A 28 -6.18 8.98 -13.82
N GLN A 29 -6.87 10.07 -13.45
CA GLN A 29 -7.80 10.05 -12.32
C GLN A 29 -8.98 9.08 -12.58
N ALA A 30 -9.47 9.00 -13.82
CA ALA A 30 -10.50 8.04 -14.19
C ALA A 30 -10.01 6.58 -14.12
N LEU A 31 -8.71 6.33 -14.26
CA LEU A 31 -8.14 5.00 -14.05
C LEU A 31 -8.18 4.61 -12.57
N LEU A 32 -7.67 5.48 -11.68
CA LEU A 32 -7.72 5.25 -10.23
C LEU A 32 -9.14 5.02 -9.74
N GLU A 33 -10.09 5.85 -10.22
CA GLU A 33 -11.50 5.73 -9.89
C GLU A 33 -12.08 4.36 -10.30
N ARG A 34 -11.72 3.84 -11.48
CA ARG A 34 -12.17 2.51 -11.92
C ARG A 34 -11.61 1.40 -11.03
N ILE A 35 -10.32 1.47 -10.72
CA ILE A 35 -9.65 0.51 -9.84
C ILE A 35 -10.31 0.53 -8.46
N CYS A 36 -10.45 1.69 -7.85
CA CYS A 36 -11.00 1.82 -6.50
C CYS A 36 -12.50 1.54 -6.40
N ARG A 37 -13.26 1.58 -7.50
CA ARG A 37 -14.64 1.08 -7.51
C ARG A 37 -14.74 -0.43 -7.40
N ASN A 38 -13.69 -1.14 -7.79
CA ASN A 38 -13.62 -2.60 -7.73
C ASN A 38 -12.92 -3.11 -6.47
N SER A 39 -12.33 -2.23 -5.65
CA SER A 39 -11.82 -2.60 -4.32
C SER A 39 -12.96 -2.77 -3.32
N THR A 40 -12.69 -3.50 -2.24
CA THR A 40 -13.62 -3.73 -1.14
C THR A 40 -13.98 -2.44 -0.39
N ASP A 41 -13.09 -1.45 -0.40
CA ASP A 41 -13.37 -0.12 0.12
C ASP A 41 -12.76 0.95 -0.80
N HIS A 42 -13.67 1.68 -1.42
CA HIS A 42 -13.38 2.70 -2.41
C HIS A 42 -12.59 3.88 -1.81
N ASP A 43 -13.06 4.43 -0.70
CA ASP A 43 -12.52 5.68 -0.15
C ASP A 43 -11.10 5.48 0.37
N PHE A 44 -10.84 4.33 0.97
CA PHE A 44 -9.48 3.96 1.36
C PHE A 44 -8.58 3.66 0.18
N CYS A 45 -9.08 3.03 -0.89
CA CYS A 45 -8.29 2.84 -2.09
C CYS A 45 -7.86 4.17 -2.67
N MET A 46 -8.81 5.10 -2.83
CA MET A 46 -8.53 6.44 -3.34
C MET A 46 -7.54 7.16 -2.42
N ALA A 47 -7.78 7.16 -1.11
CA ALA A 47 -6.89 7.80 -0.15
C ALA A 47 -5.49 7.19 -0.12
N SER A 48 -5.37 5.87 -0.27
CA SER A 48 -4.09 5.15 -0.24
C SER A 48 -3.28 5.42 -1.50
N LEU A 49 -3.87 5.25 -2.68
CA LEU A 49 -3.16 5.50 -3.94
C LEU A 49 -2.80 6.98 -4.09
N LEU A 50 -3.69 7.90 -3.73
CA LEU A 50 -3.40 9.35 -3.77
C LEU A 50 -2.43 9.83 -2.69
N SER A 51 -2.12 9.00 -1.69
CA SER A 51 -1.06 9.32 -0.73
C SER A 51 0.34 9.26 -1.34
N ASP A 52 0.47 8.59 -2.49
CA ASP A 52 1.69 8.56 -3.30
C ASP A 52 1.48 9.33 -4.60
N GLU A 53 2.22 10.43 -4.77
CA GLU A 53 2.12 11.30 -5.94
C GLU A 53 2.43 10.55 -7.25
N ARG A 54 3.23 9.48 -7.20
CA ARG A 54 3.57 8.65 -8.37
C ARG A 54 2.33 7.97 -8.94
N SER A 55 1.30 7.70 -8.14
CA SER A 55 0.09 7.00 -8.59
C SER A 55 -0.69 7.77 -9.64
N ILE A 56 -0.63 9.10 -9.61
CA ILE A 56 -1.54 9.98 -10.36
C ILE A 56 -1.34 9.86 -11.88
N SER A 57 -0.13 9.53 -12.35
CA SER A 57 0.17 9.37 -13.78
C SER A 57 0.82 8.02 -14.09
N SER A 58 0.54 7.02 -13.24
CA SER A 58 1.18 5.71 -13.35
C SER A 58 0.45 4.78 -14.31
N SER A 59 1.22 3.96 -15.02
CA SER A 59 0.67 2.78 -15.71
C SER A 59 0.13 1.78 -14.69
N LEU A 60 -0.70 0.83 -15.11
CA LEU A 60 -1.17 -0.25 -14.23
C LEU A 60 -0.03 -1.01 -13.57
N VAL A 61 1.07 -1.23 -14.30
CA VAL A 61 2.27 -1.90 -13.76
C VAL A 61 2.93 -1.06 -12.67
N ALA A 62 3.09 0.24 -12.89
CA ALA A 62 3.64 1.14 -11.89
C ALA A 62 2.71 1.26 -10.67
N LEU A 63 1.39 1.31 -10.88
CA LEU A 63 0.40 1.30 -9.80
C LEU A 63 0.47 0.03 -8.96
N GLU A 64 0.69 -1.14 -9.59
CA GLU A 64 0.84 -2.39 -8.85
C GLU A 64 2.05 -2.33 -7.92
N ILE A 65 3.20 -1.89 -8.45
CA ILE A 65 4.43 -1.73 -7.67
C ILE A 65 4.21 -0.75 -6.51
N ILE A 66 3.59 0.41 -6.77
CA ILE A 66 3.27 1.41 -5.74
C ILE A 66 2.36 0.81 -4.66
N SER A 67 1.33 0.04 -5.05
CA SER A 67 0.42 -0.58 -4.08
C SER A 67 1.12 -1.58 -3.15
N ILE A 68 2.08 -2.34 -3.70
CA ILE A 68 2.91 -3.27 -2.91
C ILE A 68 3.84 -2.48 -1.98
N GLU A 69 4.49 -1.42 -2.47
CA GLU A 69 5.35 -0.55 -1.66
C GLU A 69 4.59 0.09 -0.49
N LEU A 70 3.39 0.62 -0.73
CA LEU A 70 2.51 1.14 0.32
C LEU A 70 2.19 0.09 1.39
N ASN A 71 2.10 -1.20 1.00
CA ASN A 71 1.88 -2.29 1.94
C ASN A 71 3.14 -2.65 2.72
N VAL A 72 4.29 -2.69 2.06
CA VAL A 72 5.61 -2.87 2.70
C VAL A 72 5.79 -1.82 3.81
N ASP A 73 5.49 -0.55 3.55
CA ASP A 73 5.57 0.51 4.56
C ASP A 73 4.71 0.20 5.80
N VAL A 74 3.48 -0.29 5.61
CA VAL A 74 2.60 -0.66 6.73
C VAL A 74 3.12 -1.88 7.48
N VAL A 75 3.68 -2.86 6.77
CA VAL A 75 4.33 -4.04 7.36
C VAL A 75 5.54 -3.63 8.20
N GLU A 76 6.39 -2.74 7.69
CA GLU A 76 7.53 -2.21 8.44
C GLU A 76 7.09 -1.46 9.70
N VAL A 77 6.02 -0.67 9.63
CA VAL A 77 5.43 -0.03 10.82
C VAL A 77 5.01 -1.08 11.87
N ALA A 78 4.41 -2.19 11.44
CA ALA A 78 4.03 -3.27 12.36
C ALA A 78 5.25 -3.96 12.98
N VAL A 79 6.25 -4.33 12.16
CA VAL A 79 7.51 -4.94 12.62
C VAL A 79 8.18 -4.05 13.67
N ASN A 80 8.24 -2.75 13.42
CA ASN A 80 8.85 -1.78 14.34
C ASN A 80 8.04 -1.55 15.61
N ARG A 81 6.70 -1.72 15.57
CA ARG A 81 5.80 -1.54 16.72
C ARG A 81 5.81 -2.74 17.67
N ILE A 82 6.03 -3.95 17.16
CA ILE A 82 5.98 -5.19 17.95
C ILE A 82 6.90 -5.18 19.18
N PRO A 83 8.19 -4.80 19.08
CA PRO A 83 9.08 -4.76 20.24
C PRO A 83 8.57 -3.85 21.36
N ASP A 84 7.97 -2.72 21.02
CA ASP A 84 7.44 -1.78 22.01
C ASP A 84 6.15 -2.28 22.64
N VAL A 85 5.25 -2.87 21.86
CA VAL A 85 4.07 -3.54 22.40
C VAL A 85 4.50 -4.66 23.36
N ASN A 86 5.47 -5.50 22.98
CA ASN A 86 5.92 -6.62 23.78
C ASN A 86 6.46 -6.20 25.17
N LYS A 87 7.11 -5.03 25.27
CA LYS A 87 7.58 -4.48 26.56
C LYS A 87 6.43 -4.13 27.51
N THR A 88 5.27 -3.77 26.97
CA THR A 88 4.09 -3.37 27.76
C THR A 88 3.23 -4.54 28.21
N LEU A 89 3.33 -5.69 27.53
CA LEU A 89 2.55 -6.87 27.85
C LEU A 89 3.06 -7.56 29.13
N THR A 90 2.14 -7.87 30.03
CA THR A 90 2.41 -8.63 31.26
C THR A 90 1.82 -10.04 31.21
N ASP A 91 0.72 -10.23 30.49
CA ASP A 91 0.02 -11.50 30.35
C ASP A 91 0.81 -12.48 29.42
N PRO A 92 1.12 -13.71 29.89
CA PRO A 92 1.87 -14.69 29.09
C PRO A 92 1.18 -15.14 27.80
N VAL A 93 -0.15 -15.16 27.78
CA VAL A 93 -0.93 -15.51 26.59
C VAL A 93 -0.76 -14.42 25.52
N ASP A 94 -0.83 -13.14 25.91
CA ASP A 94 -0.61 -12.04 24.95
C ASP A 94 0.82 -12.00 24.43
N LYS A 95 1.83 -12.29 25.27
CA LYS A 95 3.21 -12.42 24.82
C LYS A 95 3.39 -13.53 23.78
N THR A 96 2.73 -14.66 24.00
CA THR A 96 2.79 -15.80 23.08
C THR A 96 2.11 -15.47 21.75
N ARG A 97 0.91 -14.89 21.80
CA ARG A 97 0.17 -14.44 20.62
C ARG A 97 0.94 -13.39 19.82
N LEU A 98 1.52 -12.40 20.50
CA LEU A 98 2.32 -11.36 19.84
C LEU A 98 3.57 -11.95 19.18
N LYS A 99 4.24 -12.90 19.82
CA LYS A 99 5.40 -13.59 19.23
C LYS A 99 5.03 -14.41 17.99
N ASN A 100 3.87 -15.07 17.99
CA ASN A 100 3.37 -15.76 16.80
C ASN A 100 3.08 -14.75 15.68
N CYS A 101 2.39 -13.65 16.03
CA CYS A 101 2.19 -12.53 15.12
C CYS A 101 3.50 -11.95 14.57
N GLU A 102 4.56 -11.85 15.37
CA GLU A 102 5.87 -11.38 14.91
C GLU A 102 6.42 -12.25 13.79
N ASN A 103 6.34 -13.57 13.95
CA ASN A 103 6.75 -14.50 12.90
C ASN A 103 5.85 -14.37 11.66
N ASP A 104 4.54 -14.34 11.85
CA ASP A 104 3.58 -14.26 10.74
C ASP A 104 3.74 -12.94 9.95
N ILE A 105 3.92 -11.81 10.63
CA ILE A 105 4.18 -10.51 9.99
C ILE A 105 5.55 -10.49 9.31
N GLY A 106 6.56 -11.16 9.87
CA GLY A 106 7.85 -11.37 9.21
C GLY A 106 7.72 -12.15 7.90
N ASP A 107 6.95 -13.24 7.90
CA ASP A 107 6.66 -14.03 6.70
C ASP A 107 5.84 -13.21 5.68
N ALA A 108 4.87 -12.41 6.13
CA ALA A 108 4.12 -11.52 5.28
C ALA A 108 5.04 -10.48 4.61
N HIS A 109 5.98 -9.92 5.36
CA HIS A 109 6.97 -8.97 4.86
C HIS A 109 7.81 -9.55 3.73
N GLU A 110 8.35 -10.76 3.92
CA GLU A 110 9.13 -11.44 2.88
C GLU A 110 8.29 -11.69 1.62
N ASN A 111 7.02 -12.09 1.79
CA ASN A 111 6.12 -12.30 0.66
C ASN A 111 5.79 -11.00 -0.10
N MET A 112 5.71 -9.85 0.58
CA MET A 112 5.53 -8.55 -0.08
C MET A 112 6.72 -8.18 -0.98
N PHE A 113 7.95 -8.39 -0.52
CA PHE A 113 9.12 -8.17 -1.39
C PHE A 113 9.13 -9.11 -2.60
N ARG A 114 8.77 -10.39 -2.39
CA ARG A 114 8.66 -11.36 -3.49
C ARG A 114 7.55 -11.00 -4.48
N ALA A 115 6.47 -10.38 -4.02
CA ALA A 115 5.43 -9.83 -4.89
C ALA A 115 5.98 -8.67 -5.71
N GLY A 116 6.71 -7.74 -5.09
CA GLY A 116 7.40 -6.64 -5.77
C GLY A 116 8.36 -7.12 -6.86
N ASP A 117 9.16 -8.16 -6.57
CA ASP A 117 10.00 -8.82 -7.58
C ASP A 117 9.18 -9.41 -8.72
N GLY A 118 8.03 -10.02 -8.40
CA GLY A 118 7.08 -10.55 -9.39
C GLY A 118 6.57 -9.45 -10.31
N ALA A 119 6.14 -8.31 -9.75
CA ALA A 119 5.64 -7.17 -10.51
C ALA A 119 6.73 -6.57 -11.41
N ASN A 120 7.94 -6.39 -10.90
CA ASN A 120 9.10 -5.92 -11.67
C ASN A 120 9.48 -6.85 -12.85
N LEU A 121 9.20 -8.15 -12.71
CA LEU A 121 9.42 -9.16 -13.74
C LEU A 121 8.18 -9.44 -14.61
N PHE A 122 7.10 -8.66 -14.44
CA PHE A 122 5.81 -8.84 -15.12
C PHE A 122 5.20 -10.24 -14.91
N ASN A 123 5.53 -10.91 -13.81
CA ASN A 123 5.04 -12.23 -13.45
C ASN A 123 3.87 -12.10 -12.47
N TYR A 124 2.68 -11.82 -13.01
CA TYR A 124 1.49 -11.55 -12.20
C TYR A 124 0.89 -12.79 -11.53
N ASP A 125 1.15 -14.00 -12.04
CA ASP A 125 0.84 -15.24 -11.33
C ASP A 125 1.66 -15.33 -10.02
N LYS A 126 2.95 -14.95 -10.08
CA LYS A 126 3.79 -14.86 -8.88
C LYS A 126 3.30 -13.76 -7.94
N VAL A 127 2.89 -12.60 -8.46
CA VAL A 127 2.29 -11.53 -7.64
C VAL A 127 1.06 -12.05 -6.89
N GLN A 128 0.09 -12.64 -7.59
CA GLN A 128 -1.13 -13.14 -6.94
C GLN A 128 -0.86 -14.21 -5.88
N THR A 129 0.00 -15.17 -6.20
CA THR A 129 0.33 -16.27 -5.27
C THR A 129 1.07 -15.77 -4.03
N THR A 130 2.00 -14.83 -4.17
CA THR A 130 2.76 -14.25 -3.05
C THR A 130 1.91 -13.29 -2.21
N LEU A 131 1.06 -12.46 -2.83
CA LEU A 131 0.09 -11.63 -2.11
C LEU A 131 -0.92 -12.47 -1.33
N THR A 132 -1.37 -13.59 -1.91
CA THR A 132 -2.25 -14.55 -1.21
C THR A 132 -1.54 -15.13 0.01
N ALA A 133 -0.28 -15.54 -0.13
CA ALA A 133 0.52 -16.03 0.99
C ALA A 133 0.70 -14.97 2.09
N ALA A 134 0.97 -13.72 1.72
CA ALA A 134 1.07 -12.62 2.68
C ALA A 134 -0.25 -12.38 3.41
N LEU A 135 -1.39 -12.37 2.69
CA LEU A 135 -2.71 -12.19 3.28
C LEU A 135 -3.05 -13.30 4.28
N LEU A 136 -2.70 -14.55 3.95
CA LEU A 136 -2.87 -15.68 4.87
C LEU A 136 -2.09 -15.45 6.16
N LYS A 137 -0.84 -15.01 6.07
CA LYS A 137 -0.01 -14.70 7.24
C LYS A 137 -0.54 -13.55 8.10
N ILE A 138 -1.01 -12.49 7.47
CA ILE A 138 -1.69 -11.39 8.18
C ILE A 138 -2.95 -11.91 8.90
N GLY A 139 -3.72 -12.79 8.25
CA GLY A 139 -4.87 -13.45 8.84
C GLY A 139 -4.51 -14.39 10.00
N GLU A 140 -3.44 -15.17 9.89
CA GLU A 140 -2.92 -16.03 10.96
C GLU A 140 -2.59 -15.22 12.21
N CYS A 141 -1.91 -14.07 12.06
CA CYS A 141 -1.67 -13.15 13.17
C CYS A 141 -2.99 -12.61 13.77
N ALA A 142 -3.92 -12.13 12.96
CA ALA A 142 -5.22 -11.64 13.47
C ALA A 142 -5.96 -12.73 14.27
N ASN A 143 -5.94 -13.96 13.78
CA ASN A 143 -6.60 -15.11 14.41
C ASN A 143 -5.98 -15.55 15.74
N GLN A 144 -4.72 -15.19 16.04
CA GLN A 144 -4.11 -15.43 17.36
C GLN A 144 -4.96 -14.84 18.49
N TYR A 145 -5.59 -13.69 18.24
CA TYR A 145 -6.35 -12.93 19.24
C TYR A 145 -7.86 -13.27 19.27
N GLU A 146 -8.35 -14.00 18.27
CA GLU A 146 -9.71 -14.50 18.19
C GLU A 146 -9.91 -15.80 19.00
N SER A 147 -8.82 -16.53 19.27
CA SER A 147 -8.84 -17.74 20.09
C SER A 147 -9.23 -17.44 21.55
N SER A 148 -9.92 -18.36 22.23
CA SER A 148 -10.32 -18.16 23.63
C SER A 148 -9.12 -18.07 24.59
N PRO A 149 -9.11 -17.11 25.56
CA PRO A 149 -10.06 -16.01 25.68
C PRO A 149 -9.83 -14.99 24.56
N LYS A 150 -10.91 -14.60 23.88
CA LYS A 150 -10.86 -13.60 22.81
C LYS A 150 -10.39 -12.26 23.37
N ARG A 151 -9.47 -11.60 22.68
CA ARG A 151 -8.85 -10.32 23.09
C ARG A 151 -8.69 -9.41 21.88
N GLN A 152 -8.50 -8.12 22.11
CA GLN A 152 -8.18 -7.19 21.02
C GLN A 152 -6.70 -7.34 20.65
N SER A 153 -6.39 -7.52 19.37
CA SER A 153 -5.01 -7.49 18.90
C SER A 153 -4.45 -6.06 18.97
N PRO A 154 -3.24 -5.86 19.54
CA PRO A 154 -2.57 -4.56 19.54
C PRO A 154 -2.08 -4.13 18.15
N LEU A 155 -2.16 -5.01 17.15
CA LEU A 155 -1.80 -4.77 15.75
C LEU A 155 -3.03 -4.74 14.81
N SER A 156 -4.24 -4.83 15.36
CA SER A 156 -5.48 -4.98 14.57
C SER A 156 -5.70 -3.89 13.52
N ASP A 157 -5.34 -2.65 13.82
CA ASP A 157 -5.40 -1.53 12.88
C ASP A 157 -4.45 -1.73 11.70
N LEU A 158 -3.24 -2.20 11.97
CA LEU A 158 -2.20 -2.42 10.96
C LEU A 158 -2.52 -3.65 10.11
N THR A 159 -2.91 -4.77 10.71
CA THR A 159 -3.27 -5.98 9.94
C THR A 159 -4.49 -5.75 9.05
N PHE A 160 -5.48 -4.99 9.53
CA PHE A 160 -6.63 -4.59 8.71
C PHE A 160 -6.20 -3.69 7.54
N LYS A 161 -5.32 -2.71 7.80
CA LYS A 161 -4.78 -1.83 6.75
C LYS A 161 -4.00 -2.61 5.69
N MET A 162 -3.15 -3.55 6.09
CA MET A 162 -2.40 -4.42 5.16
C MET A 162 -3.34 -5.22 4.27
N GLY A 163 -4.36 -5.86 4.85
CA GLY A 163 -5.32 -6.67 4.09
C GLY A 163 -6.05 -5.86 3.01
N ARG A 164 -6.39 -4.60 3.31
CA ARG A 164 -7.03 -3.69 2.35
C ARG A 164 -6.08 -3.20 1.26
N LEU A 165 -4.80 -3.02 1.57
CA LEU A 165 -3.80 -2.71 0.56
C LEU A 165 -3.56 -3.92 -0.38
N ILE A 166 -3.55 -5.15 0.15
CA ILE A 166 -3.48 -6.36 -0.68
C ILE A 166 -4.69 -6.46 -1.61
N ASP A 167 -5.88 -6.14 -1.11
CA ASP A 167 -7.10 -6.13 -1.93
C ASP A 167 -6.98 -5.16 -3.12
N ILE A 168 -6.43 -3.97 -2.89
CA ILE A 168 -6.16 -3.00 -3.97
C ILE A 168 -5.19 -3.60 -5.00
N SER A 169 -4.09 -4.23 -4.55
CA SER A 169 -3.14 -4.90 -5.45
C SER A 169 -3.82 -6.00 -6.28
N PHE A 170 -4.67 -6.84 -5.68
CA PHE A 170 -5.42 -7.85 -6.43
C PHE A 170 -6.31 -7.25 -7.51
N VAL A 171 -6.98 -6.13 -7.22
CA VAL A 171 -7.79 -5.42 -8.22
C VAL A 171 -6.91 -4.92 -9.37
N ILE A 172 -5.77 -4.28 -9.06
CA ILE A 172 -4.84 -3.79 -10.09
C ILE A 172 -4.34 -4.94 -10.96
N VAL A 173 -3.95 -6.07 -10.37
CA VAL A 173 -3.53 -7.27 -11.11
C VAL A 173 -4.64 -7.78 -12.02
N ASN A 174 -5.90 -7.81 -11.57
CA ASN A 174 -7.02 -8.21 -12.41
C ASN A 174 -7.18 -7.29 -13.62
N TYR A 175 -7.01 -5.97 -13.44
CA TYR A 175 -6.98 -5.03 -14.55
C TYR A 175 -5.82 -5.28 -15.53
N ILE A 176 -4.64 -5.67 -15.03
CA ILE A 176 -3.48 -6.02 -15.88
C ILE A 176 -3.77 -7.28 -16.71
N LEU A 177 -4.37 -8.28 -16.09
CA LEU A 177 -4.69 -9.57 -16.71
C LEU A 177 -5.96 -9.52 -17.58
N GLY A 178 -6.79 -8.48 -17.44
CA GLY A 178 -8.03 -8.31 -18.17
C GLY A 178 -9.15 -9.26 -17.73
N VAL A 179 -9.20 -9.57 -16.43
CA VAL A 179 -10.18 -10.50 -15.81
C VAL A 179 -11.07 -9.85 -14.77
#